data_AF-A0A1E7ICX8-F1
#
_entry.id   AF-A0A1E7ICX8-F1
#
_cell.length_a   1.000
_cell.length_b   1.000
_cell.length_c   1.000
_cell.angle_alpha   90.00
_cell.angle_beta   90.00
_cell.angle_gamma   90.00
#
_symmetry.space_group_name_H-M   'P 1'
#
loop_
_entity.id
_entity.type
_entity.pdbx_description
1 polymer ?
#
loop_
_entity_poly.entity_id
_entity_poly.type
_entity_poly.pdbx_seq_one_letter_code
_entity_poly.pdbx_strand_id
1 'polypeptide(L)' 'MKKVARMLRKHKPLIMNWFKAKGRLSSGAVEGLNLKAKLTMRKAFGFRTLKCLQIALYHELGKLPEPEYRHRFS' A
#
# COMPACT_ATOMS: atom_id res chain seq x y z
N MET A 1 -17.02 -19.58 -8.30
CA MET A 1 -17.93 -19.21 -7.17
C MET A 1 -17.58 -19.85 -5.82
N LYS A 2 -17.31 -21.16 -5.70
CA LYS A 2 -17.06 -21.83 -4.40
C LYS A 2 -15.93 -21.22 -3.54
N LYS A 3 -14.85 -20.73 -4.16
CA LYS A 3 -13.69 -20.12 -3.46
C LYS A 3 -14.07 -18.82 -2.73
N VAL A 4 -14.78 -17.93 -3.42
CA VAL A 4 -15.23 -16.64 -2.87
C VAL A 4 -16.22 -16.87 -1.72
N ALA A 5 -17.21 -17.73 -1.91
CA ALA A 5 -18.20 -18.05 -0.86
C ALA A 5 -17.56 -18.66 0.40
N ARG A 6 -16.48 -19.44 0.24
CA ARG A 6 -15.72 -19.98 1.38
C ARG A 6 -14.89 -18.91 2.08
N MET A 7 -14.27 -18.00 1.33
CA MET A 7 -13.53 -16.86 1.88
C MET A 7 -14.45 -15.95 2.71
N LEU A 8 -15.63 -15.60 2.18
CA LEU A 8 -16.61 -14.76 2.89
C LEU A 8 -17.09 -15.41 4.18
N ARG A 9 -17.38 -16.73 4.16
CA ARG A 9 -17.75 -17.46 5.38
C ARG A 9 -16.63 -17.46 6.43
N LYS A 10 -15.38 -17.66 6.01
CA LYS A 10 -14.22 -17.62 6.90
C LYS A 10 -14.02 -16.25 7.56
N HIS A 11 -14.23 -15.16 6.81
CA HIS A 11 -14.01 -13.79 7.31
C HIS A 11 -15.29 -13.10 7.80
N LYS A 12 -16.42 -13.82 7.88
CA LYS A 12 -17.72 -13.30 8.34
C LYS A 12 -17.63 -12.47 9.62
N PRO A 13 -16.89 -12.87 10.68
CA PRO A 13 -16.79 -12.07 11.90
C PRO A 13 -16.23 -10.66 11.65
N LEU A 14 -15.16 -10.54 10.85
CA LEU A 14 -14.54 -9.26 10.52
C LEU A 14 -15.42 -8.39 9.62
N ILE A 15 -16.10 -9.01 8.65
CA ILE A 15 -17.04 -8.32 7.78
C ILE A 15 -18.18 -7.71 8.62
N MET A 16 -18.69 -8.43 9.61
CA MET A 16 -19.75 -7.93 10.50
C MET A 16 -19.29 -6.76 11.39
N ASN A 17 -18.00 -6.69 11.74
CA ASN A 17 -17.46 -5.55 12.50
C ASN A 17 -17.55 -4.24 11.70
N TRP A 18 -17.38 -4.28 10.37
CA TRP A 18 -17.54 -3.10 9.53
C TRP A 18 -18.97 -2.54 9.57
N PHE A 19 -19.98 -3.42 9.51
CA PHE A 19 -21.39 -3.04 9.64
C PHE A 19 -21.71 -2.49 11.03
N LYS A 20 -21.20 -3.13 12.10
CA LYS A 20 -21.34 -2.61 13.47
C LYS A 20 -20.72 -1.23 13.65
N ALA A 21 -19.56 -1.01 13.02
CA ALA A 21 -18.87 0.28 13.01
C ALA A 21 -19.56 1.33 12.12
N LYS A 22 -20.58 0.96 11.35
CA LYS A 22 -21.36 1.85 10.45
C LYS A 22 -20.47 2.68 9.52
N GLY A 23 -19.41 2.07 8.98
CA GLY A 23 -18.49 2.77 8.06
C GLY A 23 -17.66 3.89 8.70
N ARG A 24 -17.58 3.98 10.04
CA ARG A 24 -16.73 4.98 10.74
C ARG A 24 -15.24 4.86 10.41
N LEU A 25 -14.81 3.68 9.98
CA LEU A 25 -13.43 3.45 9.53
C LEU A 25 -13.36 3.62 8.02
N SER A 26 -12.60 4.62 7.57
CA SER A 26 -12.30 4.82 6.16
C SER A 26 -11.17 3.89 5.72
N SER A 27 -11.43 3.07 4.70
CA SER A 27 -10.39 2.29 4.02
C SER A 27 -9.47 3.16 3.15
N GLY A 28 -9.85 4.41 2.85
CA GLY A 28 -9.15 5.26 1.89
C GLY A 28 -7.71 5.58 2.31
N ALA A 29 -7.44 5.75 3.60
CA ALA A 29 -6.08 5.97 4.09
C ALA A 29 -5.18 4.74 3.84
N VAL A 30 -5.71 3.53 4.09
CA VAL A 30 -4.99 2.27 3.87
C VAL A 30 -4.77 2.02 2.38
N GLU A 31 -5.78 2.29 1.55
CA GLU A 31 -5.69 2.17 0.09
C GLU A 31 -4.68 3.16 -0.50
N GLY A 32 -4.69 4.42 -0.04
CA GLY A 32 -3.72 5.43 -0.43
C GLY A 32 -2.29 5.04 -0.08
N LEU A 33 -2.07 4.51 1.13
CA LEU A 33 -0.75 4.00 1.53
C LEU A 33 -0.31 2.80 0.68
N ASN A 34 -1.21 1.87 0.38
CA ASN A 34 -0.92 0.73 -0.51
C ASN A 34 -0.53 1.19 -1.91
N LEU A 35 -1.24 2.18 -2.47
CA LEU A 35 -0.91 2.74 -3.77
C LEU A 35 0.48 3.40 -3.75
N LYS A 36 0.77 4.19 -2.71
CA LYS A 36 2.07 4.85 -2.56
C LYS A 36 3.21 3.84 -2.50
N ALA A 37 3.07 2.80 -1.68
CA ALA A 37 4.06 1.74 -1.58
C ALA A 37 4.30 1.03 -2.92
N LYS A 38 3.23 0.69 -3.65
CA LYS A 38 3.33 0.06 -4.98
C LYS A 38 4.05 0.97 -5.99
N LEU A 39 3.78 2.28 -5.95
CA LEU A 39 4.44 3.25 -6.82
C LEU A 39 5.93 3.37 -6.48
N THR A 40 6.29 3.46 -5.20
CA THR A 40 7.69 3.49 -4.75
C THR A 40 8.46 2.25 -5.22
N MET A 41 7.86 1.06 -5.08
CA MET A 41 8.45 -0.18 -5.56
C MET A 41 8.69 -0.17 -7.09
N ARG A 42 7.78 0.44 -7.86
CA ARG A 42 7.95 0.60 -9.31
C ARG A 42 9.02 1.63 -9.66
N LYS A 43 9.13 2.75 -8.93
CA LYS A 43 10.18 3.75 -9.13
C LYS A 43 11.57 3.17 -8.83
N ALA A 44 11.67 2.34 -7.79
CA ALA A 44 12.89 1.65 -7.41
C ALA A 44 13.16 0.38 -8.25
N PHE A 45 12.64 0.30 -9.48
CA PHE A 45 12.86 -0.83 -10.35
C PHE A 45 14.36 -1.08 -10.58
N GLY A 46 14.81 -2.32 -10.41
CA GLY A 46 16.22 -2.69 -10.44
C GLY A 46 16.87 -2.82 -9.05
N PHE A 47 16.34 -2.14 -8.03
CA PHE A 47 16.79 -2.29 -6.64
C PHE A 47 16.04 -3.44 -5.96
N ARG A 48 16.61 -4.65 -6.01
CA ARG A 48 15.93 -5.89 -5.58
C ARG A 48 16.15 -6.28 -4.12
N THR A 49 16.93 -5.52 -3.36
CA THR A 49 17.18 -5.84 -1.95
C THR A 49 16.05 -5.28 -1.07
N LEU A 50 15.68 -6.02 -0.02
CA LEU A 50 14.71 -5.56 0.97
C LEU A 50 15.15 -4.25 1.63
N LYS A 51 16.46 -4.09 1.86
CA LYS A 51 17.04 -2.86 2.42
C LYS A 51 16.79 -1.65 1.52
N CYS A 52 17.03 -1.77 0.21
CA CYS A 52 16.77 -0.68 -0.73
C CYS A 52 15.27 -0.32 -0.80
N LEU A 53 14.38 -1.32 -0.78
CA LEU A 53 12.94 -1.10 -0.76
C LEU A 53 12.48 -0.36 0.51
N GLN A 54 13.00 -0.74 1.68
CA GLN A 54 12.71 -0.04 2.93
C GLN A 54 13.17 1.42 2.90
N ILE A 55 14.40 1.68 2.42
CA ILE A 55 14.93 3.04 2.29
C ILE A 55 14.04 3.87 1.35
N ALA A 56 13.70 3.33 0.17
CA ALA A 56 12.84 4.03 -0.79
C ALA A 56 11.46 4.35 -0.19
N LEU A 57 10.87 3.41 0.56
CA LEU A 57 9.60 3.64 1.27
C LEU A 57 9.72 4.73 2.33
N TYR A 58 10.79 4.72 3.15
CA TYR A 58 11.00 5.76 4.16
C TYR A 58 11.23 7.13 3.55
N HIS A 59 11.97 7.23 2.44
CA HIS A 59 12.16 8.48 1.71
C HIS A 59 10.83 9.04 1.18
N GLU A 60 10.03 8.21 0.51
CA GLU A 60 8.76 8.63 -0.06
C GLU A 60 7.73 8.98 1.04
N LEU A 61 7.72 8.27 2.17
CA LEU A 61 6.84 8.58 3.31
C LEU A 61 7.28 9.83 4.06
N GLY A 62 8.58 10.01 4.26
CA GLY A 62 9.18 11.14 4.96
C GLY A 62 9.33 12.41 4.12
N LYS A 63 9.04 12.36 2.80
CA LYS A 63 9.32 13.43 1.83
C LYS A 63 10.76 13.95 1.98
N LEU A 64 11.70 13.02 2.14
CA LEU A 64 13.12 13.36 2.32
C LEU A 64 13.68 13.96 1.03
N PRO A 65 14.66 14.87 1.13
CA PRO A 65 15.28 15.46 -0.05
C PRO A 65 15.93 14.38 -0.92
N GLU A 66 15.69 14.47 -2.21
CA GLU A 66 16.34 13.64 -3.22
C GLU A 66 17.42 14.48 -3.94
N PRO A 67 18.49 13.85 -4.45
CA PRO A 67 19.47 14.54 -5.28
C PRO A 67 18.81 15.21 -6.49
N GLU A 68 19.34 16.36 -6.91
CA GLU A 68 18.93 16.97 -8.17
C GLU A 68 19.42 16.14 -9.35
N TYR A 69 18.51 15.39 -9.96
CA TYR A 69 18.79 14.65 -11.19
C TYR A 69 18.55 15.55 -12.41
N ARG A 70 19.57 15.70 -13.26
CA ARG A 70 19.45 16.43 -14.54
C ARG A 70 18.50 15.77 -15.53
N HIS A 71 18.23 14.47 -15.37
CA HIS A 71 17.31 13.73 -16.22
C HIS A 71 16.14 13.21 -15.38
N ARG A 72 14.93 13.68 -15.67
CA ARG A 72 13.68 13.08 -15.19
C ARG A 72 13.04 12.35 -16.35
N PHE A 73 12.61 11.12 -16.11
CA PHE A 73 11.74 10.42 -17.05
C PHE A 73 10.32 10.89 -16.77
N SER A 74 9.74 11.61 -17.74
CA SER A 74 8.35 12.07 -17.74
C SER A 74 7.38 10.93 -18.01
#